data_AF-A0A5N9HH63-F1
#
_entry.id   AF-A0A5N9HH63-F1
#
_cell.length_a   1.000
_cell.length_b   1.000
_cell.length_c   1.000
_cell.angle_alpha   90.00
_cell.angle_beta   90.00
_cell.angle_gamma   90.00
#
_symmetry.space_group_name_H-M   'P 1'
#
loop_
_entity.id
_entity.type
_entity.pdbx_description
1 polymer ?
#
loop_
_entity_poly.entity_id
_entity_poly.type
_entity_poly.pdbx_seq_one_letter_code
_entity_poly.pdbx_strand_id
1 'polypeptide(L)'
;GELIVEEELEVLKSNAVKTIEIEFKDAPPATLFDSMGNVQKVESENNSIKLNVTGSLDSVIKEISNYEVLNIISEEPSLEDLFMNYYESK
;
A
#
# COMPACT_ATOMS: atom_id res chain seq x y z
N GLY A 1 33.35 3.55 -5.60
CA GLY A 1 32.36 4.51 -5.07
C GLY A 1 30.99 3.92 -5.24
N GLU A 2 30.67 2.92 -4.41
CA GLU A 2 29.48 2.07 -4.59
C GLU A 2 28.53 2.10 -3.39
N LEU A 3 28.92 2.73 -2.28
CA LEU A 3 28.13 2.68 -1.03
C LEU A 3 26.98 3.69 -0.99
N ILE A 4 26.95 4.67 -1.90
CA ILE A 4 25.92 5.74 -1.88
C ILE A 4 24.59 5.25 -2.51
N VAL A 5 24.66 4.26 -3.41
CA VAL A 5 23.49 3.84 -4.21
C VAL A 5 22.57 2.90 -3.42
N GLU A 6 23.10 2.09 -2.50
CA GLU A 6 22.27 1.19 -1.67
C GLU A 6 21.41 1.96 -0.65
N GLU A 7 21.97 2.96 0.03
CA GLU A 7 21.20 3.80 0.97
C GLU A 7 20.09 4.58 0.23
N GLU A 8 20.36 5.06 -0.97
CA GLU A 8 19.36 5.79 -1.78
C GLU A 8 18.23 4.85 -2.25
N LEU A 9 18.55 3.59 -2.57
CA LEU A 9 17.57 2.56 -2.93
C LEU A 9 16.71 2.09 -1.75
N GLU A 10 17.27 1.97 -0.55
CA GLU A 10 16.49 1.65 0.65
C GLU A 10 15.52 2.78 1.01
N VAL A 11 15.96 4.03 0.87
CA VAL A 11 15.09 5.21 1.06
C VAL A 11 14.01 5.27 -0.01
N LEU A 12 14.33 4.98 -1.27
CA LEU A 12 13.34 4.90 -2.35
C LEU A 12 12.31 3.80 -2.09
N LYS A 13 12.75 2.60 -1.68
CA LYS A 13 11.88 1.47 -1.34
C LYS A 13 11.01 1.76 -0.11
N SER A 14 11.54 2.50 0.86
CA SER A 14 10.79 2.87 2.07
C SER A 14 9.67 3.89 1.76
N ASN A 15 9.82 4.70 0.71
CA ASN A 15 8.81 5.63 0.24
C ASN A 15 7.91 5.06 -0.86
N ALA A 16 8.16 3.82 -1.27
CA ALA A 16 7.43 3.20 -2.36
C ALA A 16 6.01 2.87 -1.92
N VAL A 17 5.04 3.39 -2.68
CA VAL A 17 3.61 3.12 -2.47
C VAL A 17 3.37 1.65 -2.80
N LYS A 18 2.85 0.89 -1.84
CA LYS A 18 2.46 -0.51 -2.05
C LYS A 18 0.98 -0.60 -2.33
N THR A 19 0.63 -1.30 -3.39
CA THR A 19 -0.77 -1.55 -3.73
C THR A 19 -1.18 -2.87 -3.10
N ILE A 20 -2.19 -2.83 -2.24
CA ILE A 20 -2.78 -4.00 -1.60
C ILE A 20 -4.22 -4.14 -2.07
N GLU A 21 -4.59 -5.34 -2.49
CA GLU A 21 -5.96 -5.73 -2.73
C GLU A 21 -6.39 -6.77 -1.70
N ILE A 22 -7.56 -6.56 -1.10
CA ILE A 22 -8.04 -7.37 0.02
C ILE A 22 -9.46 -7.80 -0.29
N GLU A 23 -9.69 -9.10 -0.30
CA GLU A 23 -11.02 -9.68 -0.44
C GLU A 23 -11.54 -10.11 0.92
N PHE A 24 -12.73 -9.63 1.26
CA PHE A 24 -13.44 -9.95 2.49
C PHE A 24 -14.60 -10.89 2.22
N LYS A 25 -15.00 -11.67 3.23
CA LYS A 25 -16.21 -12.47 3.14
C LYS A 25 -17.48 -11.63 3.15
N ASP A 26 -17.48 -10.57 3.94
CA ASP A 26 -18.52 -9.56 4.02
C ASP A 26 -17.89 -8.19 3.81
N ALA A 27 -18.51 -7.36 2.97
CA ALA A 27 -17.97 -6.04 2.63
C ALA A 27 -17.83 -5.16 3.90
N PRO A 28 -16.62 -4.70 4.25
CA PRO A 28 -16.45 -3.77 5.36
C PRO A 28 -16.97 -2.37 4.97
N PRO A 29 -17.24 -1.50 5.96
CA PRO A 29 -17.68 -0.13 5.67
C PRO A 29 -16.66 0.62 4.82
N ALA A 30 -17.15 1.43 3.87
CA ALA A 30 -16.30 2.19 2.96
C ALA A 30 -15.35 3.16 3.67
N THR A 31 -15.67 3.55 4.91
CA THR A 31 -14.94 4.47 5.77
C THR A 31 -13.87 3.79 6.63
N LEU A 32 -13.64 2.47 6.47
CA LEU A 32 -12.71 1.70 7.30
C LEU A 32 -11.29 2.27 7.32
N PHE A 33 -10.82 2.76 6.17
CA PHE A 33 -9.46 3.26 6.01
C PHE A 33 -9.35 4.79 6.12
N ASP A 34 -10.47 5.51 6.29
CA ASP A 34 -10.48 6.99 6.32
C ASP A 34 -9.69 7.55 7.51
N SER A 35 -9.57 6.79 8.61
CA SER A 35 -8.79 7.16 9.79
C SER A 35 -7.29 6.88 9.64
N MET A 36 -6.85 6.25 8.54
CA MET A 36 -5.43 5.93 8.32
C MET A 36 -4.77 6.94 7.39
N GLY A 37 -3.94 7.81 7.95
CA GLY A 37 -3.19 8.80 7.17
C GLY A 37 -2.14 8.20 6.21
N ASN A 38 -1.80 6.92 6.37
CA ASN A 38 -0.84 6.19 5.55
C ASN A 38 -1.49 5.28 4.49
N VAL A 39 -2.83 5.32 4.38
CA VAL A 39 -3.58 4.54 3.41
C VAL A 39 -4.39 5.47 2.52
N GLN A 40 -4.27 5.28 1.22
CA GLN A 40 -5.13 5.90 0.24
C GLN A 40 -5.99 4.81 -0.38
N LYS A 41 -7.29 4.82 -0.08
CA LYS A 41 -8.24 3.93 -0.73
C LYS A 41 -8.35 4.28 -2.21
N VAL A 42 -8.16 3.29 -3.07
CA VAL A 42 -8.22 3.46 -4.53
C VAL A 42 -9.62 3.08 -5.00
N GLU A 43 -10.06 1.86 -4.69
CA GLU A 43 -11.31 1.30 -5.16
C GLU A 43 -11.94 0.38 -4.09
N SER A 44 -13.26 0.29 -4.08
CA SER A 44 -13.97 -0.80 -3.39
C SER A 44 -15.08 -1.32 -4.27
N GLU A 45 -15.00 -2.58 -4.64
CA GLU A 45 -16.00 -3.27 -5.44
C GLU A 45 -16.50 -4.51 -4.71
N ASN A 46 -17.80 -4.57 -4.43
CA ASN A 46 -18.42 -5.66 -3.67
C ASN A 46 -17.73 -5.87 -2.32
N ASN A 47 -16.94 -6.94 -2.21
CA ASN A 47 -16.17 -7.30 -1.03
C ASN A 47 -14.65 -7.22 -1.25
N SER A 48 -14.20 -6.70 -2.39
CA SER A 48 -12.78 -6.40 -2.64
C SER A 48 -12.51 -4.92 -2.38
N ILE A 49 -11.40 -4.63 -1.71
CA ILE A 49 -10.90 -3.27 -1.52
C ILE A 49 -9.47 -3.21 -2.00
N LYS A 50 -9.21 -2.25 -2.91
CA LYS A 50 -7.87 -1.91 -3.38
C LYS A 50 -7.42 -0.61 -2.73
N LEU A 51 -6.25 -0.65 -2.12
CA LEU A 51 -5.71 0.43 -1.32
C LEU A 51 -4.19 0.57 -1.50
N ASN A 52 -3.74 1.80 -1.54
CA ASN A 52 -2.34 2.17 -1.64
C ASN A 52 -1.82 2.53 -0.25
N VAL A 53 -0.75 1.89 0.18
CA VAL A 53 -0.16 2.08 1.51
C VAL A 53 1.23 2.67 1.37
N THR A 54 1.49 3.76 2.11
CA THR A 54 2.83 4.33 2.24
C THR A 54 3.42 3.97 3.60
N GLY A 55 4.68 3.53 3.60
CA GLY A 55 5.37 3.12 4.82
C GLY A 55 4.88 1.77 5.37
N SER A 56 4.46 1.75 6.65
CA SER A 56 4.17 0.50 7.37
C SER A 56 2.78 -0.06 7.08
N LEU A 57 2.71 -1.37 6.78
CA LEU A 57 1.47 -2.13 6.62
C LEU A 57 0.86 -2.59 7.96
N ASP A 58 1.58 -2.47 9.08
CA ASP A 58 1.16 -3.02 10.37
C ASP A 58 -0.24 -2.53 10.81
N SER A 59 -0.51 -1.22 10.67
CA SER A 59 -1.81 -0.64 10.98
C SER A 59 -2.92 -1.19 10.08
N VAL A 60 -2.62 -1.41 8.80
CA VAL A 60 -3.58 -1.94 7.82
C VAL A 60 -3.95 -3.38 8.19
N ILE A 61 -2.94 -4.22 8.45
CA ILE A 61 -3.13 -5.62 8.82
C ILE A 61 -3.95 -5.74 10.11
N LYS A 62 -3.66 -4.89 11.11
CA LYS A 62 -4.43 -4.87 12.36
C LYS A 62 -5.88 -4.48 12.14
N GLU A 63 -6.15 -3.50 11.29
CA GLU A 63 -7.52 -3.06 11.03
C GLU A 63 -8.35 -4.13 10.32
N ILE A 64 -7.79 -4.73 9.26
CA ILE A 64 -8.50 -5.76 8.50
C ILE A 64 -8.67 -7.05 9.29
N SER A 65 -7.84 -7.30 10.32
CA SER A 65 -7.95 -8.47 11.20
C SER A 65 -9.25 -8.51 12.00
N ASN A 66 -9.98 -7.38 12.10
CA ASN A 66 -11.32 -7.33 12.69
C ASN A 66 -12.40 -7.94 11.78
N TYR A 67 -12.07 -8.24 10.52
CA TYR A 67 -12.97 -8.79 9.50
C TYR A 67 -12.48 -10.17 9.02
N GLU A 68 -13.37 -10.95 8.42
CA GLU A 68 -13.01 -12.22 7.81
C GLU A 68 -12.39 -11.97 6.42
N VAL A 69 -11.06 -11.97 6.37
CA VAL A 69 -10.28 -11.81 5.13
C VAL A 69 -10.17 -13.15 4.40
N LEU A 70 -10.60 -13.18 3.15
CA LEU A 70 -10.55 -14.36 2.28
C LEU A 70 -9.26 -14.41 1.46
N ASN A 71 -8.80 -13.26 0.98
CA ASN A 71 -7.62 -13.17 0.13
C ASN A 71 -6.89 -11.82 0.31
N ILE A 72 -5.56 -11.83 0.17
CA ILE A 72 -4.73 -10.63 0.17
C ILE A 72 -3.74 -10.74 -0.97
N ILE A 73 -3.75 -9.76 -1.87
CA ILE A 73 -2.78 -9.61 -2.94
C ILE A 73 -1.97 -8.35 -2.64
N SER A 74 -0.64 -8.49 -2.59
CA SER A 74 0.28 -7.37 -2.45
C SER A 74 1.10 -7.25 -3.72
N GLU A 75 0.97 -6.11 -4.39
CA GLU A 75 1.79 -5.77 -5.55
C GLU A 75 2.92 -4.85 -5.09
N GLU A 76 4.16 -5.27 -5.34
CA GLU A 76 5.30 -4.37 -5.16
C GLU A 76 5.28 -3.32 -6.27
N PRO A 77 5.59 -2.05 -5.95
CA PRO A 77 5.65 -0.99 -6.94
C PRO A 77 6.64 -1.36 -8.02
N SER A 78 6.24 -1.15 -9.28
CA SER A 78 7.13 -1.41 -10.40
C SER A 78 8.33 -0.48 -10.35
N LEU A 79 9.43 -0.86 -11.01
CA LEU A 79 10.55 0.05 -11.21
C LEU A 79 10.08 1.35 -11.89
N GLU A 80 9.14 1.26 -12.85
CA GLU A 80 8.57 2.43 -13.52
C GLU A 80 7.84 3.38 -12.55
N ASP A 81 7.08 2.88 -11.57
CA ASP A 81 6.43 3.72 -10.55
C ASP A 81 7.45 4.40 -9.63
N LEU A 82 8.53 3.68 -9.28
CA LEU A 82 9.65 4.25 -8.52
C LEU A 82 10.37 5.35 -9.33
N PHE A 83 10.58 5.12 -10.63
CA PHE A 83 11.20 6.09 -11.53
C PHE A 83 10.32 7.34 -11.68
N MET A 84 9.01 7.21 -11.88
CA MET A 84 8.11 8.35 -12.04
C MET A 84 8.09 9.25 -10.78
N ASN A 85 7.98 8.65 -9.59
CA ASN A 85 8.03 9.41 -8.33
C ASN A 85 9.37 10.16 -8.13
N TYR A 86 10.50 9.57 -8.56
CA TYR A 86 11.81 10.21 -8.49
C TYR A 86 11.94 11.42 -9.43
N TYR A 87 11.31 11.38 -10.61
CA TYR A 87 11.35 12.48 -11.57
C TYR A 87 10.35 13.60 -11.28
N GLU A 88 9.19 13.32 -10.67
CA GLU A 88 8.25 14.37 -10.23
C GLU A 88 8.79 15.20 -9.05
N SER A 89 9.72 14.64 -8.29
CA SER A 89 10.34 15.30 -7.13
C SER A 89 11.48 16.26 -7.50
N LYS A 90 11.69 16.58 -8.78
CA LYS A 90 12.83 17.38 -9.27
C LYS A 90 12.42 18.60 -10.10
#